data_AF-S0JHC6-F1
#
_entry.id   AF-S0JHC6-F1
#
_cell.length_a   1.000
_cell.length_b   1.000
_cell.length_c   1.000
_cell.angle_alpha   90.00
_cell.angle_beta   90.00
_cell.angle_gamma   90.00
#
_symmetry.space_group_name_H-M   'P 1'
#
loop_
_entity.id
_entity.type
_entity.pdbx_description
1 polymer ?
#
loop_
_entity_poly.entity_id
_entity_poly.type
_entity_poly.pdbx_seq_one_letter_code
_entity_poly.pdbx_strand_id
1 'polypeptide(L)'
;MNIQANTIEELIDSSDHCELFQTLDHWMQDTFPELSRRLIASGTITFIGYGDLKNPADDIYTCLLSLAPQKNNISFYIGGEKNGQPILKSYEEHFAKSNVGKICLRLKNVKKLDFDILEAIVRDSIAWNEAN
;
A
#
# COMPACT_ATOMS: atom_id res chain seq x y z
N MET A 1 14.79 -2.61 5.53
CA MET A 1 15.70 -2.13 4.49
C MET A 1 15.46 -0.64 4.41
N ASN A 2 16.51 0.19 4.44
CA ASN A 2 16.36 1.63 4.29
C ASN A 2 16.87 1.98 2.88
N ILE A 3 15.95 2.12 1.93
CA ILE A 3 16.26 2.62 0.60
C ILE A 3 16.12 4.14 0.65
N GLN A 4 17.16 4.86 0.29
CA GLN A 4 17.13 6.29 0.05
C GLN A 4 16.95 6.47 -1.46
N ALA A 5 15.86 7.12 -1.87
CA ALA A 5 15.55 7.39 -3.27
C ALA A 5 14.99 8.81 -3.39
N ASN A 6 15.23 9.46 -4.52
CA ASN A 6 14.73 10.81 -4.81
C ASN A 6 13.54 10.79 -5.78
N THR A 7 13.32 9.66 -6.46
CA THR A 7 12.17 9.44 -7.34
C THR A 7 11.48 8.10 -7.03
N ILE A 8 10.24 7.95 -7.52
CA ILE A 8 9.50 6.68 -7.39
C ILE A 8 10.20 5.58 -8.18
N GLU A 9 10.67 5.91 -9.38
CA GLU A 9 11.38 4.99 -10.26
C GLU A 9 12.69 4.51 -9.60
N GLU A 10 13.48 5.41 -9.00
CA GLU A 10 14.67 5.03 -8.22
C GLU A 10 14.33 4.09 -7.05
N LEU A 11 13.20 4.33 -6.36
CA LEU A 11 12.77 3.49 -5.25
C LEU A 11 12.39 2.08 -5.72
N ILE A 12 11.68 1.97 -6.84
CA ILE A 12 11.26 0.69 -7.44
C ILE A 12 12.49 -0.08 -7.90
N ASP A 13 13.38 0.56 -8.66
CA ASP A 13 14.59 -0.05 -9.23
C ASP A 13 15.58 -0.52 -8.15
N SER A 14 15.62 0.17 -7.02
CA SER A 14 16.49 -0.17 -5.88
C SER A 14 15.94 -1.31 -5.01
N SER A 15 14.71 -1.78 -5.25
CA SER A 15 14.08 -2.84 -4.48
C SER A 15 14.53 -4.22 -4.97
N ASP A 16 14.91 -5.11 -4.04
CA ASP A 16 15.12 -6.54 -4.32
C ASP A 16 13.88 -7.24 -4.93
N HIS A 17 12.71 -6.60 -4.84
CA HIS A 17 11.42 -7.06 -5.38
C HIS A 17 10.91 -6.13 -6.50
N CYS A 18 11.80 -5.53 -7.30
CA CYS A 18 11.47 -4.55 -8.34
C CYS A 18 10.28 -4.97 -9.23
N GLU A 19 10.27 -6.19 -9.80
CA GLU A 19 9.17 -6.65 -10.67
C GLU A 19 7.80 -6.64 -9.97
N LEU A 20 7.75 -7.10 -8.71
CA LEU A 20 6.53 -7.08 -7.92
C LEU A 20 6.11 -5.64 -7.61
N PHE A 21 7.07 -4.80 -7.25
CA PHE A 21 6.82 -3.41 -6.89
C PHE A 21 6.28 -2.63 -8.10
N GLN A 22 6.93 -2.75 -9.25
CA GLN A 22 6.51 -2.17 -10.51
C GLN A 22 5.12 -2.65 -10.91
N THR A 23 4.83 -3.96 -10.78
CA THR A 23 3.50 -4.48 -11.13
C THR A 23 2.41 -3.90 -10.23
N LEU A 24 2.65 -3.77 -8.94
CA LEU A 24 1.69 -3.18 -8.00
C LEU A 24 1.48 -1.69 -8.24
N ASP A 25 2.56 -0.95 -8.53
CA ASP A 25 2.49 0.49 -8.84
C ASP A 25 1.75 0.77 -10.15
N HIS A 26 2.01 -0.02 -11.21
CA HIS A 26 1.26 0.08 -12.47
C HIS A 26 -0.22 -0.28 -12.27
N TRP A 27 -0.51 -1.39 -11.59
CA TRP A 27 -1.90 -1.78 -11.29
C TRP A 27 -2.65 -0.67 -10.52
N MET A 28 -2.02 -0.07 -9.51
CA MET A 28 -2.65 1.00 -8.74
C MET A 28 -2.98 2.21 -9.63
N GLN A 29 -2.06 2.61 -10.52
CA GLN A 29 -2.28 3.74 -11.44
C GLN A 29 -3.32 3.45 -12.51
N ASP A 30 -3.36 2.23 -13.03
CA ASP A 30 -4.32 1.83 -14.08
C ASP A 30 -5.74 1.66 -13.52
N THR A 31 -5.86 1.05 -12.35
CA THR A 31 -7.16 0.74 -11.73
C THR A 31 -7.74 1.93 -10.94
N PHE A 32 -6.89 2.78 -10.37
CA PHE A 32 -7.28 3.90 -9.52
C PHE A 32 -6.56 5.20 -9.93
N PRO A 33 -6.76 5.68 -11.17
CA PRO A 33 -6.06 6.87 -11.70
C PRO A 33 -6.37 8.16 -10.92
N GLU A 34 -7.44 8.18 -10.12
CA GLU A 34 -7.81 9.28 -9.24
C GLU A 34 -6.89 9.41 -8.00
N LEU A 35 -6.18 8.33 -7.63
CA LEU A 35 -5.27 8.34 -6.50
C LEU A 35 -3.91 8.88 -6.93
N SER A 36 -3.65 10.15 -6.61
CA SER A 36 -2.33 10.74 -6.85
C SER A 36 -1.23 9.94 -6.15
N ARG A 37 -0.19 9.57 -6.89
CA ARG A 37 0.99 8.90 -6.32
C ARG A 37 2.09 9.90 -5.98
N ARG A 38 2.79 9.70 -4.87
CA ARG A 38 3.95 10.52 -4.47
C ARG A 38 4.99 9.69 -3.74
N LEU A 39 6.25 10.09 -3.87
CA LEU A 39 7.33 9.58 -3.04
C LEU A 39 7.24 10.22 -1.66
N ILE A 40 7.26 9.39 -0.61
CA ILE A 40 7.30 9.86 0.77
C ILE A 40 8.56 9.29 1.40
N ALA A 41 9.43 10.18 1.87
CA ALA A 41 10.62 9.83 2.61
C ALA A 41 10.46 10.30 4.06
N SER A 42 10.54 9.36 4.99
CA SER A 42 10.74 9.62 6.40
C SER A 42 12.08 9.00 6.80
N GLY A 43 12.78 9.57 7.78
CA GLY A 43 14.20 9.25 8.04
C GLY A 43 14.57 7.76 8.12
N THR A 44 13.62 6.86 8.39
CA THR A 44 13.83 5.41 8.44
C THR A 44 13.24 4.62 7.26
N ILE A 45 12.42 5.23 6.40
CA ILE A 45 11.71 4.55 5.32
C ILE A 45 11.35 5.50 4.16
N THR A 46 11.54 5.02 2.93
CA THR A 46 11.04 5.66 1.70
C THR A 46 10.01 4.74 1.06
N PHE A 47 8.87 5.29 0.65
CA PHE A 47 7.75 4.52 0.11
C PHE A 47 6.93 5.34 -0.90
N ILE A 48 6.08 4.66 -1.67
CA ILE A 48 5.09 5.32 -2.53
C ILE A 48 3.80 5.45 -1.74
N GLY A 49 3.27 6.67 -1.61
CA GLY A 49 1.94 6.94 -1.09
C GLY A 49 0.95 7.18 -2.23
N TYR A 50 -0.29 6.71 -2.08
CA TYR A 50 -1.39 6.91 -3.02
C TYR A 50 -2.59 7.54 -2.32
N GLY A 51 -3.10 8.61 -2.92
CA GLY A 51 -4.21 9.39 -2.39
C GLY A 51 -3.88 10.10 -1.07
N ASP A 52 -4.69 11.10 -0.72
CA ASP A 52 -4.59 11.82 0.53
C ASP A 52 -5.63 11.32 1.53
N LEU A 53 -5.22 11.14 2.79
CA LEU A 53 -6.18 11.05 3.88
C LEU A 53 -6.89 12.40 4.00
N LYS A 54 -8.22 12.38 4.06
CA LYS A 54 -9.03 13.59 4.21
C LYS A 54 -8.83 14.26 5.57
N ASN A 55 -8.63 13.42 6.60
CA ASN A 55 -8.33 13.82 7.97
C ASN A 55 -7.04 13.13 8.44
N PRO A 56 -5.86 13.57 7.98
CA PRO A 56 -4.60 12.96 8.39
C PRO A 56 -4.32 13.26 9.86
N ALA A 57 -3.70 12.31 10.57
CA ALA A 57 -3.05 12.63 11.83
C ALA A 57 -1.84 13.54 11.56
N ASP A 58 -1.34 14.27 12.57
CA ASP A 58 -0.08 15.04 12.50
C ASP A 58 1.15 14.10 12.44
N ASP A 59 1.16 13.21 11.46
CA ASP A 59 2.26 12.30 11.18
C ASP A 59 2.65 12.32 9.69
N ILE A 60 3.74 11.62 9.39
CA ILE A 60 4.31 11.50 8.05
C ILE A 60 3.44 10.68 7.10
N TYR A 61 2.42 9.98 7.61
CA TYR A 61 1.59 9.03 6.86
C TYR A 61 0.30 9.71 6.44
N THR A 62 0.43 10.78 5.65
CA THR A 62 -0.72 11.55 5.13
C THR A 62 -1.41 10.90 3.94
N CYS A 63 -0.93 9.74 3.47
CA CYS A 63 -1.49 9.03 2.34
C CYS A 63 -2.51 7.97 2.76
N LEU A 64 -3.53 7.73 1.92
CA LEU A 64 -4.56 6.72 2.18
C LEU A 64 -4.00 5.30 2.09
N LEU A 65 -3.15 5.06 1.10
CA LEU A 65 -2.52 3.77 0.82
C LEU A 65 -1.02 3.96 0.62
N SER A 66 -0.22 2.94 0.90
CA SER A 66 1.20 2.99 0.54
C SER A 66 1.85 1.64 0.23
N LEU A 67 2.82 1.67 -0.68
CA LEU A 67 3.69 0.55 -0.99
C LEU A 67 5.11 0.86 -0.51
N ALA A 68 5.59 0.06 0.43
CA ALA A 68 6.92 0.21 1.00
C ALA A 68 7.78 -1.04 0.77
N PRO A 69 8.97 -0.90 0.16
CA PRO A 69 9.86 -2.03 -0.07
C PRO A 69 10.45 -2.51 1.25
N GLN A 70 10.39 -3.82 1.48
CA GLN A 70 11.00 -4.50 2.63
C GLN A 70 11.98 -5.56 2.12
N LYS A 71 12.84 -6.05 3.03
CA LYS A 71 13.87 -7.05 2.69
C LYS A 71 13.30 -8.28 1.95
N ASN A 72 12.10 -8.73 2.34
CA ASN A 72 11.53 -10.00 1.86
C ASN A 72 10.14 -9.85 1.21
N ASN A 73 9.63 -8.64 1.03
CA ASN A 73 8.28 -8.37 0.54
C ASN A 73 8.12 -6.90 0.17
N ILE A 74 7.02 -6.57 -0.50
CA ILE A 74 6.46 -5.23 -0.51
C ILE A 74 5.35 -5.18 0.55
N SER A 75 5.46 -4.26 1.51
CA SER A 75 4.39 -3.98 2.46
C SER A 75 3.38 -3.04 1.80
N PHE A 76 2.14 -3.48 1.68
CA PHE A 76 1.02 -2.66 1.25
C PHE A 76 0.22 -2.20 2.47
N TYR A 77 0.35 -0.93 2.84
CA TYR A 77 -0.38 -0.33 3.96
C TYR A 77 -1.72 0.21 3.47
N ILE A 78 -2.76 -0.03 4.27
CA ILE A 78 -4.14 0.30 3.94
C ILE A 78 -4.71 1.13 5.07
N GLY A 79 -5.08 2.38 4.75
CA GLY A 79 -5.78 3.27 5.65
C GLY A 79 -7.26 2.92 5.73
N GLY A 80 -7.84 3.16 6.90
CA GLY A 80 -9.27 3.09 7.10
C GLY A 80 -9.80 1.85 7.81
N GLU A 81 -11.09 1.90 8.09
CA GLU A 81 -11.80 0.91 8.88
C GLU A 81 -13.11 0.48 8.22
N LYS A 82 -13.47 -0.79 8.41
CA LYS A 82 -14.75 -1.36 8.04
C LYS A 82 -15.39 -1.96 9.29
N ASN A 83 -16.60 -1.50 9.62
CA ASN A 83 -17.33 -1.90 10.82
C ASN A 83 -16.53 -1.69 12.13
N GLY A 84 -15.80 -0.57 12.24
CA GLY A 84 -15.00 -0.24 13.42
C GLY A 84 -13.78 -1.14 13.65
N GLN A 85 -13.31 -1.81 12.60
CA GLN A 85 -12.10 -2.62 12.58
C GLN A 85 -11.24 -2.24 11.37
N PRO A 86 -9.91 -2.43 11.39
CA PRO A 86 -9.08 -2.22 10.21
C PRO A 86 -9.62 -3.01 9.01
N ILE A 87 -9.66 -2.40 7.83
CA ILE A 87 -10.26 -3.00 6.61
C ILE A 87 -9.77 -4.42 6.37
N LEU A 88 -8.47 -4.66 6.56
CA LEU A 88 -7.86 -5.99 6.38
C LEU A 88 -8.50 -7.09 7.21
N LYS A 89 -9.15 -6.76 8.33
CA LYS A 89 -9.85 -7.73 9.17
C LYS A 89 -10.96 -8.45 8.41
N SER A 90 -11.62 -7.77 7.47
CA SER A 90 -12.67 -8.33 6.63
C SER A 90 -12.16 -9.23 5.50
N TYR A 91 -10.84 -9.24 5.24
CA TYR A 91 -10.23 -9.94 4.10
C TYR A 91 -9.20 -10.99 4.52
N GLU A 92 -9.00 -11.22 5.83
CA GLU A 92 -7.92 -12.10 6.34
C GLU A 92 -7.96 -13.51 5.76
N GLU A 93 -9.15 -14.04 5.43
CA GLU A 93 -9.32 -15.41 4.91
C GLU A 93 -8.75 -15.63 3.51
N HIS A 94 -8.57 -14.56 2.72
CA HIS A 94 -7.99 -14.62 1.38
C HIS A 94 -6.46 -14.71 1.40
N PHE A 95 -5.83 -14.51 2.56
CA PHE A 95 -4.38 -14.45 2.69
C PHE A 95 -3.86 -15.44 3.72
N ALA A 96 -2.63 -15.91 3.52
CA ALA A 96 -1.93 -16.60 4.59
C ALA A 96 -1.78 -15.66 5.80
N LYS A 97 -2.10 -16.16 7.01
CA LYS A 97 -2.05 -15.36 8.25
C LYS A 97 -0.71 -14.64 8.47
N SER A 98 0.41 -15.22 8.01
CA SER A 98 1.75 -14.61 8.11
C SER A 98 1.94 -13.39 7.21
N ASN A 99 1.10 -13.21 6.20
CA ASN A 99 1.13 -12.06 5.30
C ASN A 99 0.25 -10.90 5.78
N VAL A 100 -0.68 -11.13 6.72
CA VAL A 100 -1.57 -10.08 7.22
C VAL A 100 -0.99 -9.46 8.50
N GLY A 101 -0.81 -8.14 8.48
CA GLY A 101 -0.54 -7.30 9.65
C GLY A 101 -1.80 -6.55 10.07
N LYS A 102 -1.70 -5.70 11.11
CA LYS A 102 -2.85 -4.92 11.61
C LYS A 102 -3.42 -3.98 10.53
N ILE A 103 -2.55 -3.31 9.79
CA ILE A 103 -2.89 -2.30 8.77
C ILE A 103 -2.12 -2.51 7.46
N CYS A 104 -1.44 -3.65 7.30
CA CYS A 104 -0.66 -3.91 6.09
C CYS A 104 -0.71 -5.36 5.62
N LEU A 105 -0.57 -5.55 4.32
CA LEU A 105 -0.35 -6.84 3.67
C LEU A 105 1.09 -6.97 3.20
N ARG A 106 1.73 -8.10 3.50
CA ARG A 106 3.08 -8.43 3.03
C ARG A 106 2.99 -9.22 1.74
N LEU A 107 3.19 -8.55 0.61
CA LEU A 107 3.10 -9.11 -0.73
C LEU A 107 4.48 -9.61 -1.16
N LYS A 108 4.55 -10.87 -1.60
CA LYS A 108 5.84 -11.55 -1.86
C LYS A 108 6.01 -12.06 -3.28
N ASN A 109 4.92 -12.30 -3.99
CA ASN A 109 4.95 -12.87 -5.32
C ASN A 109 3.68 -12.51 -6.06
N VAL A 110 3.83 -11.80 -7.18
CA VAL A 110 2.74 -11.31 -8.01
C VAL A 110 1.82 -12.44 -8.49
N LYS A 111 2.36 -13.63 -8.78
CA LYS A 111 1.60 -14.78 -9.30
C LYS A 111 0.65 -15.41 -8.27
N LYS A 112 0.78 -15.03 -7.00
CA LYS A 112 -0.07 -15.51 -5.90
C LYS A 112 -1.04 -14.43 -5.41
N LEU A 113 -1.04 -13.26 -6.04
CA LEU A 113 -1.95 -12.18 -5.69
C LEU A 113 -3.27 -12.36 -6.42
N ASP A 114 -4.34 -12.21 -5.65
CA ASP A 114 -5.69 -12.07 -6.18
C ASP A 114 -5.97 -10.56 -6.31
N PHE A 115 -5.90 -10.04 -7.54
CA PHE A 115 -6.08 -8.62 -7.81
C PHE A 115 -7.52 -8.16 -7.62
N ASP A 116 -8.51 -9.05 -7.74
CA ASP A 116 -9.91 -8.71 -7.49
C ASP A 116 -10.13 -8.44 -5.99
N ILE A 117 -9.49 -9.24 -5.13
CA ILE A 117 -9.51 -9.02 -3.67
C ILE A 117 -8.72 -7.76 -3.30
N LEU A 118 -7.56 -7.51 -3.92
CA LEU A 118 -6.81 -6.28 -3.68
C LEU A 118 -7.61 -5.04 -4.11
N GLU A 119 -8.31 -5.11 -5.24
CA GLU A 119 -9.18 -4.03 -5.72
C GLU A 119 -10.31 -3.76 -4.71
N ALA A 120 -10.98 -4.81 -4.21
CA ALA A 120 -12.03 -4.65 -3.21
C ALA A 120 -11.53 -3.95 -1.92
N ILE A 121 -10.33 -4.30 -1.46
CA ILE A 121 -9.68 -3.67 -0.30
C ILE A 121 -9.42 -2.17 -0.55
N VAL A 122 -8.90 -1.82 -1.73
CA VAL A 122 -8.65 -0.42 -2.09
C VAL A 122 -9.96 0.36 -2.16
N ARG A 123 -11.00 -0.19 -2.78
CA ARG A 123 -12.31 0.46 -2.87
C ARG A 123 -12.95 0.71 -1.50
N ASP A 124 -12.84 -0.24 -0.58
CA ASP A 124 -13.29 -0.04 0.81
C ASP A 124 -12.52 1.09 1.50
N SER A 125 -11.20 1.20 1.24
CA SER A 125 -10.36 2.26 1.80
C SER A 125 -10.73 3.64 1.26
N ILE A 126 -10.98 3.74 -0.04
CA ILE A 126 -11.47 4.97 -0.69
C ILE A 126 -12.83 5.36 -0.11
N ALA A 127 -13.79 4.43 -0.07
CA ALA A 127 -15.13 4.70 0.44
C ALA A 127 -15.11 5.14 1.91
N TRP A 128 -14.24 4.55 2.73
CA TRP A 128 -14.04 4.98 4.10
C TRP A 128 -13.50 6.42 4.18
N ASN A 129 -12.50 6.76 3.37
CA ASN A 129 -11.89 8.10 3.37
C ASN A 129 -12.84 9.19 2.86
N GLU A 130 -13.73 8.86 1.92
CA GLU A 130 -14.75 9.79 1.44
C GLU A 130 -15.80 10.09 2.52
N ALA A 131 -16.20 9.06 3.27
CA ALA A 131 -17.22 9.13 4.30
C ALA A 131 -16.76 9.82 5.61
N ASN A 132 -15.44 9.94 5.83
CA ASN A 132 -14.85 10.54 7.03
C ASN A 132 -14.01 11.76 6.66
#